data_AF-A0A3D5WH46-F1
#
_entry.id   AF-A0A3D5WH46-F1
#
_cell.length_a   1.000
_cell.length_b   1.000
_cell.length_c   1.000
_cell.angle_alpha   90.00
_cell.angle_beta   90.00
_cell.angle_gamma   90.00
#
_symmetry.space_group_name_H-M   'P 1'
#
loop_
_entity.id
_entity.type
_entity.pdbx_description
1 polymer ?
#
loop_
_entity_poly.entity_id
_entity_poly.type
_entity_poly.pdbx_seq_one_letter_code
_entity_poly.pdbx_strand_id
1 'polypeptide(L)'
;MHKKYAKTISCLLAALLLTGCQATPSSVKNKAKDYTNSKDVTVDKEEFVSVDHLLDNMDSLLKASYQNMILADTIHIEQPQSVSVLQLENPKNLATPENVKKLSKVVLGTNKYDHLIKNYKNEKWAVGDTYGFNHNTKHPEAELDQIGFYVVQAGASDLLCAYGIQKIYHPDWGIPLGNCTLNGKKCSLTKQYQYVENWAKKNGNVIENMYDDFHVKTIYKCKSDGIEYLSFDVCKYYKGIPFDDIWFSPEQRNSIDTISYPPNVLEICTLGKPKIESLRNNNYSYTIKKKEPHNDKLIGLKRALALAESHMSGTHKYNIVDIDIKYTICQATKTTYTDDGKEKITISYEARPVWSFIMDNKEHQTKNVQWSRKFINIDMITGKVEYHESDNWDD
;
A
#
# COMPACT_ATOMS: atom_id res chain seq x y z
N MET A 1 -34.35 -54.27 -30.61
CA MET A 1 -33.30 -53.82 -29.66
C MET A 1 -33.79 -52.81 -28.59
N HIS A 2 -35.10 -52.60 -28.41
CA HIS A 2 -35.66 -51.58 -27.50
C HIS A 2 -35.97 -52.03 -26.05
N LYS A 3 -35.52 -53.20 -25.59
CA LYS A 3 -35.83 -53.70 -24.22
C LYS A 3 -34.65 -53.77 -23.24
N LYS A 4 -33.43 -53.39 -23.64
CA LYS A 4 -32.23 -53.45 -22.77
C LYS A 4 -31.81 -52.11 -22.12
N TYR A 5 -32.39 -50.97 -22.52
CA TYR A 5 -32.04 -49.66 -21.96
C TYR A 5 -33.05 -49.08 -20.95
N ALA A 6 -34.24 -49.68 -20.83
CA ALA A 6 -35.26 -49.21 -19.89
C ALA A 6 -34.95 -49.57 -18.42
N LYS A 7 -34.25 -50.69 -18.16
CA LYS A 7 -33.90 -51.10 -16.79
C LYS A 7 -32.70 -50.34 -16.21
N THR A 8 -31.75 -49.92 -17.04
CA THR A 8 -30.54 -49.22 -16.59
C THR A 8 -30.82 -47.75 -16.22
N ILE A 9 -31.74 -47.09 -16.94
CA ILE A 9 -32.15 -45.70 -16.64
C ILE A 9 -33.00 -45.64 -15.36
N SER A 10 -33.83 -46.67 -15.10
CA SER A 10 -34.65 -46.72 -13.89
C SER A 10 -33.85 -46.95 -12.61
N CYS A 11 -32.69 -47.64 -12.68
CA CYS A 11 -31.80 -47.81 -11.53
C CYS A 11 -30.96 -46.55 -11.22
N LEU A 12 -30.61 -45.76 -12.24
CA LEU A 12 -29.87 -44.50 -12.07
C LEU A 12 -30.74 -43.38 -11.48
N LEU A 13 -32.02 -43.31 -11.84
CA LEU A 13 -32.98 -42.38 -11.23
C LEU A 13 -33.33 -42.73 -9.77
N ALA A 14 -33.37 -44.03 -9.42
CA ALA A 14 -33.57 -44.46 -8.04
C ALA A 14 -32.34 -44.18 -7.14
N ALA A 15 -31.13 -44.24 -7.68
CA ALA A 15 -29.90 -43.90 -6.95
C ALA A 15 -29.79 -42.39 -6.66
N LEU A 16 -30.27 -41.53 -7.57
CA LEU A 16 -30.31 -40.08 -7.37
C LEU A 16 -31.39 -39.64 -6.36
N LEU A 17 -32.53 -40.34 -6.31
CA LEU A 17 -33.62 -40.07 -5.36
C LEU A 17 -33.34 -40.59 -3.93
N LEU A 18 -32.37 -41.49 -3.75
CA LEU A 18 -31.95 -42.00 -2.43
C LEU A 18 -30.73 -41.27 -1.83
N THR A 19 -30.22 -40.23 -2.49
CA THR A 19 -29.31 -39.25 -1.88
C THR A 19 -30.07 -38.06 -1.31
N GLY A 20 -31.21 -38.34 -0.66
CA GLY A 20 -31.90 -37.38 0.18
C GLY A 20 -31.08 -37.08 1.43
N CYS A 21 -30.73 -35.81 1.59
CA CYS A 21 -30.31 -35.17 2.84
C CYS A 21 -29.14 -35.84 3.59
N GLN A 22 -27.90 -35.62 3.13
CA GLN A 22 -26.83 -35.46 4.11
C GLN A 22 -27.20 -34.25 4.97
N ALA A 23 -27.47 -34.48 6.25
CA ALA A 23 -27.64 -33.39 7.20
C ALA A 23 -26.43 -32.46 7.10
N THR A 24 -26.69 -31.18 6.78
CA THR A 24 -25.67 -30.13 6.73
C THR A 24 -24.70 -30.31 7.89
N PRO A 25 -23.38 -30.46 7.64
CA PRO A 25 -22.40 -30.71 8.70
C PRO A 25 -22.57 -29.69 9.82
N SER A 26 -22.44 -30.11 11.07
CA SER A 26 -22.57 -29.22 12.23
C SER A 26 -21.60 -28.03 12.16
N SER A 27 -20.47 -28.16 11.46
CA SER A 27 -19.55 -27.05 11.14
C SER A 27 -20.16 -26.01 10.19
N VAL A 28 -20.94 -26.44 9.19
CA VAL A 28 -21.68 -25.56 8.28
C VAL A 28 -22.92 -24.98 8.96
N LYS A 29 -23.60 -25.71 9.84
CA LYS A 29 -24.69 -25.17 10.68
C LYS A 29 -24.21 -24.18 11.74
N ASN A 30 -23.01 -24.35 12.27
CA ASN A 30 -22.40 -23.40 13.20
C ASN A 30 -21.93 -22.15 12.46
N LYS A 31 -21.33 -22.28 11.26
CA LYS A 31 -21.10 -21.14 10.37
C LYS A 31 -22.41 -20.46 10.00
N ALA A 32 -23.47 -21.21 9.65
CA ALA A 32 -24.81 -20.72 9.31
C ALA A 32 -25.48 -19.87 10.42
N LYS A 33 -25.11 -20.07 11.69
CA LYS A 33 -25.62 -19.26 12.81
C LYS A 33 -24.97 -17.87 12.88
N ASP A 34 -23.76 -17.71 12.33
CA ASP A 34 -23.09 -16.42 12.21
C ASP A 34 -23.63 -15.60 11.02
N TYR A 35 -24.41 -16.23 10.11
CA TYR A 35 -25.16 -15.53 9.06
C TYR A 35 -26.46 -14.97 9.63
N THR A 36 -26.35 -13.92 10.44
CA THR A 36 -27.53 -13.13 10.82
C THR A 36 -27.35 -11.66 10.44
N ASN A 37 -28.22 -11.24 9.51
CA ASN A 37 -28.74 -9.88 9.31
C ASN A 37 -27.82 -8.82 8.66
N SER A 38 -27.46 -8.98 7.39
CA SER A 38 -27.23 -7.81 6.52
C SER A 38 -28.52 -7.49 5.76
N LYS A 39 -28.80 -6.20 5.54
CA LYS A 39 -29.93 -5.71 4.75
C LYS A 39 -29.41 -4.88 3.59
N ASP A 40 -30.14 -4.89 2.47
CA ASP A 40 -29.83 -4.03 1.33
C ASP A 40 -29.87 -2.56 1.76
N VAL A 41 -28.75 -1.86 1.58
CA VAL A 41 -28.64 -0.42 1.84
C VAL A 41 -28.85 0.32 0.53
N THR A 42 -29.94 1.08 0.47
CA THR A 42 -30.21 1.99 -0.65
C THR A 42 -29.38 3.25 -0.51
N VAL A 43 -28.80 3.68 -1.62
CA VAL A 43 -27.86 4.79 -1.67
C VAL A 43 -28.59 5.96 -2.35
N ASP A 44 -28.77 7.08 -1.63
CA ASP A 44 -29.50 8.27 -2.11
C ASP A 44 -28.83 8.96 -3.32
N LYS A 45 -29.49 9.97 -3.92
CA LYS A 45 -28.96 10.79 -5.04
C LYS A 45 -27.55 11.32 -4.74
N GLU A 46 -26.73 11.49 -5.80
CA GLU A 46 -25.37 12.03 -5.72
C GLU A 46 -25.33 13.37 -4.97
N GLU A 47 -24.72 13.36 -3.79
CA GLU A 47 -24.41 14.55 -2.98
C GLU A 47 -22.90 14.73 -3.01
N PHE A 48 -22.44 15.76 -3.72
CA PHE A 48 -21.04 16.17 -3.77
C PHE A 48 -20.80 17.32 -2.80
N VAL A 49 -19.59 17.40 -2.25
CA VAL A 49 -19.15 18.46 -1.34
C VAL A 49 -17.88 19.12 -1.87
N SER A 50 -17.56 20.32 -1.38
CA SER A 50 -16.24 20.90 -1.57
C SER A 50 -15.22 20.28 -0.61
N VAL A 51 -13.93 20.53 -0.86
CA VAL A 51 -12.83 20.03 -0.03
C VAL A 51 -13.03 20.41 1.44
N ASP A 52 -13.42 21.65 1.72
CA ASP A 52 -13.63 22.17 3.09
C ASP A 52 -14.73 21.44 3.87
N HIS A 53 -15.60 20.70 3.18
CA HIS A 53 -16.74 19.99 3.74
C HIS A 53 -16.60 18.45 3.65
N LEU A 54 -15.42 17.92 3.32
CA LEU A 54 -15.17 16.48 3.21
C LEU A 54 -15.46 15.73 4.52
N LEU A 55 -15.09 16.33 5.64
CA LEU A 55 -15.15 15.76 6.99
C LEU A 55 -16.28 16.35 7.85
N ASP A 56 -17.26 17.02 7.25
CA ASP A 56 -18.40 17.55 7.96
C ASP A 56 -19.10 16.45 8.77
N ASN A 57 -19.31 16.72 10.07
CA ASN A 57 -19.89 15.79 11.04
C ASN A 57 -19.11 14.48 11.27
N MET A 58 -17.81 14.43 10.97
CA MET A 58 -16.97 13.23 11.12
C MET A 58 -17.16 12.52 12.46
N ASP A 59 -17.08 13.23 13.60
CA ASP A 59 -17.23 12.63 14.92
C ASP A 59 -18.57 11.89 15.11
N SER A 60 -19.66 12.44 14.57
CA SER A 60 -20.97 11.82 14.65
C SER A 60 -21.11 10.64 13.68
N LEU A 61 -20.48 10.73 12.51
CA LEU A 61 -20.49 9.67 11.50
C LEU A 61 -19.68 8.47 11.97
N LEU A 62 -18.46 8.68 12.46
CA LEU A 62 -17.59 7.59 12.93
C LEU A 62 -18.17 6.85 14.15
N LYS A 63 -18.99 7.52 14.97
CA LYS A 63 -19.71 6.93 16.12
C LYS A 63 -21.08 6.34 15.78
N ALA A 64 -21.54 6.49 14.54
CA ALA A 64 -22.84 5.99 14.12
C ALA A 64 -22.86 4.45 14.05
N SER A 65 -24.06 3.87 14.09
CA SER A 65 -24.25 2.44 13.91
C SER A 65 -24.52 2.11 12.45
N TYR A 66 -23.67 1.28 11.87
CA TYR A 66 -23.81 0.77 10.51
C TYR A 66 -24.33 -0.67 10.53
N GLN A 67 -25.11 -1.04 9.52
CA GLN A 67 -25.66 -2.37 9.30
C GLN A 67 -24.57 -3.35 8.89
N ASN A 68 -23.70 -2.97 7.94
CA ASN A 68 -22.73 -3.90 7.35
C ASN A 68 -21.29 -3.65 7.79
N MET A 69 -21.03 -2.63 8.61
CA MET A 69 -19.69 -2.24 9.07
C MET A 69 -19.64 -2.01 10.58
N ILE A 70 -18.47 -2.22 11.17
CA ILE A 70 -18.10 -1.81 12.52
C ILE A 70 -16.85 -0.98 12.38
N LEU A 71 -16.90 0.29 12.80
CA LEU A 71 -15.79 1.22 12.69
C LEU A 71 -14.96 1.18 13.98
N ALA A 72 -13.64 1.21 13.85
CA ALA A 72 -12.74 1.31 15.00
C ALA A 72 -12.74 2.73 15.59
N ASP A 73 -12.67 2.83 16.92
CA ASP A 73 -12.58 4.12 17.63
C ASP A 73 -11.25 4.86 17.39
N THR A 74 -10.29 4.21 16.73
CA THR A 74 -8.95 4.72 16.44
C THR A 74 -8.84 5.44 15.09
N ILE A 75 -9.92 5.46 14.30
CA ILE A 75 -9.93 6.10 12.98
C ILE A 75 -9.70 7.61 13.15
N HIS A 76 -8.65 8.11 12.50
CA HIS A 76 -8.33 9.52 12.45
C HIS A 76 -8.12 9.96 11.02
N ILE A 77 -8.85 10.99 10.59
CA ILE A 77 -8.82 11.48 9.21
C ILE A 77 -8.46 12.95 9.24
N GLU A 78 -7.42 13.31 8.51
CA GLU A 78 -7.01 14.70 8.37
C GLU A 78 -7.68 15.36 7.16
N GLN A 79 -8.03 16.64 7.32
CA GLN A 79 -8.66 17.44 6.28
C GLN A 79 -7.63 17.81 5.19
N PRO A 80 -7.82 17.39 3.93
CA PRO A 80 -6.91 17.78 2.85
C PRO A 80 -6.91 19.29 2.60
N GLN A 81 -5.76 19.83 2.19
CA GLN A 81 -5.65 21.23 1.76
C GLN A 81 -6.25 21.44 0.36
N SER A 82 -6.10 20.46 -0.52
CA SER A 82 -6.68 20.45 -1.87
C SER A 82 -6.67 19.04 -2.45
N VAL A 83 -7.64 18.76 -3.31
CA VAL A 83 -7.78 17.48 -4.02
C VAL A 83 -7.59 17.70 -5.52
N SER A 84 -6.81 16.84 -6.16
CA SER A 84 -6.57 16.88 -7.61
C SER A 84 -6.34 15.49 -8.17
N VAL A 85 -6.67 15.24 -9.44
CA VAL A 85 -6.09 14.11 -10.16
C VAL A 85 -4.72 14.54 -10.68
N LEU A 86 -3.70 13.71 -10.46
CA LEU A 86 -2.31 14.02 -10.84
C LEU A 86 -1.85 13.10 -11.96
N GLN A 87 -1.44 13.68 -13.08
CA GLN A 87 -0.67 12.96 -14.08
C GLN A 87 0.80 13.05 -13.69
N LEU A 88 1.43 11.89 -13.48
CA LEU A 88 2.81 11.77 -13.03
C LEU A 88 3.73 11.32 -14.18
N GLU A 89 5.01 11.63 -14.05
CA GLU A 89 6.08 11.10 -14.91
C GLU A 89 7.35 10.84 -14.09
N ASN A 90 8.24 10.00 -14.59
CA ASN A 90 9.56 9.83 -13.96
C ASN A 90 10.34 11.15 -14.04
N PRO A 91 11.01 11.58 -12.95
CA PRO A 91 11.84 12.78 -12.95
C PRO A 91 12.97 12.67 -13.99
N LYS A 92 13.18 13.76 -14.73
CA LYS A 92 14.34 13.88 -15.62
C LYS A 92 15.58 14.24 -14.80
N ASN A 93 16.74 13.68 -15.18
CA ASN A 93 18.04 14.00 -14.59
C ASN A 93 18.14 13.67 -13.08
N LEU A 94 17.46 12.63 -12.62
CA LEU A 94 17.61 12.18 -11.23
C LEU A 94 18.98 11.53 -11.01
N ALA A 95 19.37 10.60 -11.90
CA ALA A 95 20.63 9.86 -11.91
C ALA A 95 21.84 10.76 -12.15
N THR A 96 22.35 11.36 -11.07
CA THR A 96 23.52 12.25 -11.10
C THR A 96 24.43 11.99 -9.90
N PRO A 97 25.75 12.21 -10.03
CA PRO A 97 26.66 12.14 -8.89
C PRO A 97 26.22 13.06 -7.74
N GLU A 98 25.73 14.26 -8.06
CA GLU A 98 25.31 15.28 -7.09
C GLU A 98 24.14 14.81 -6.24
N ASN A 99 23.16 14.13 -6.84
CA ASN A 99 22.04 13.57 -6.08
C ASN A 99 22.47 12.39 -5.21
N VAL A 100 23.39 11.54 -5.68
CA VAL A 100 23.99 10.48 -4.85
C VAL A 100 24.76 11.07 -3.66
N LYS A 101 25.52 12.16 -3.85
CA LYS A 101 26.21 12.88 -2.76
C LYS A 101 25.22 13.43 -1.73
N LYS A 102 24.13 14.06 -2.18
CA LYS A 102 23.09 14.59 -1.27
C LYS A 102 22.45 13.47 -0.45
N LEU A 103 22.00 12.41 -1.11
CA LEU A 103 21.32 11.28 -0.50
C LEU A 103 22.24 10.57 0.52
N SER A 104 23.46 10.21 0.09
CA SER A 104 24.44 9.54 0.96
C SER A 104 24.87 10.41 2.15
N LYS A 105 25.06 11.72 1.96
CA LYS A 105 25.39 12.63 3.07
C LYS A 105 24.28 12.69 4.12
N VAL A 106 23.02 12.68 3.70
CA VAL A 106 21.85 12.77 4.58
C VAL A 106 21.66 11.49 5.42
N VAL A 107 21.97 10.33 4.85
CA VAL A 107 21.83 9.03 5.55
C VAL A 107 23.12 8.66 6.32
N LEU A 108 24.29 8.75 5.68
CA LEU A 108 25.58 8.33 6.26
C LEU A 108 26.24 9.41 7.12
N GLY A 109 25.83 10.67 6.99
CA GLY A 109 26.42 11.80 7.73
C GLY A 109 27.86 12.15 7.31
N THR A 110 28.33 11.67 6.16
CA THR A 110 29.71 11.86 5.69
C THR A 110 29.80 11.99 4.17
N ASN A 111 30.87 12.63 3.68
CA ASN A 111 31.24 12.74 2.26
C ASN A 111 32.43 11.84 1.89
N LYS A 112 32.81 10.91 2.78
CA LYS A 112 33.97 10.03 2.59
C LYS A 112 33.90 9.23 1.28
N TYR A 113 32.71 8.93 0.79
CA TYR A 113 32.48 8.05 -0.36
C TYR A 113 32.29 8.80 -1.69
N ASP A 114 32.27 10.14 -1.69
CA ASP A 114 32.00 10.95 -2.89
C ASP A 114 32.95 10.62 -4.05
N HIS A 115 34.21 10.30 -3.73
CA HIS A 115 35.25 9.96 -4.71
C HIS A 115 35.07 8.56 -5.33
N LEU A 116 34.21 7.72 -4.76
CA LEU A 116 33.90 6.38 -5.29
C LEU A 116 32.70 6.40 -6.24
N ILE A 117 31.98 7.53 -6.33
CA ILE A 117 30.78 7.64 -7.15
C ILE A 117 31.15 7.47 -8.63
N LYS A 118 30.51 6.51 -9.28
CA LYS A 118 30.66 6.25 -10.71
C LYS A 118 29.31 5.92 -11.35
N ASN A 119 29.28 5.92 -12.68
CA ASN A 119 28.14 5.48 -13.46
C ASN A 119 28.25 3.97 -13.74
N TYR A 120 27.19 3.23 -13.44
CA TYR A 120 27.04 1.78 -13.61
C TYR A 120 26.23 1.40 -14.85
N LYS A 121 25.91 2.32 -15.77
CA LYS A 121 25.05 2.07 -16.95
C LYS A 121 25.40 0.88 -17.85
N ASN A 122 26.64 0.41 -17.79
CA ASN A 122 27.12 -0.72 -18.58
C ASN A 122 27.06 -2.04 -17.81
N GLU A 123 26.67 -2.01 -16.54
CA GLU A 123 26.45 -3.20 -15.74
C GLU A 123 25.13 -3.87 -16.13
N LYS A 124 25.07 -5.21 -16.07
CA LYS A 124 23.88 -5.98 -16.46
C LYS A 124 22.64 -5.69 -15.63
N TRP A 125 22.84 -5.26 -14.38
CA TRP A 125 21.78 -4.98 -13.42
C TRP A 125 21.28 -3.53 -13.48
N ALA A 126 22.02 -2.63 -14.14
CA ALA A 126 21.71 -1.21 -14.14
C ALA A 126 20.53 -0.87 -15.05
N VAL A 127 19.67 0.04 -14.59
CA VAL A 127 18.55 0.56 -15.37
C VAL A 127 18.99 1.86 -16.04
N GLY A 128 19.65 1.72 -17.19
CA GLY A 128 20.25 2.85 -17.93
C GLY A 128 21.22 3.65 -17.07
N ASP A 129 21.10 4.98 -17.02
CA ASP A 129 22.00 5.77 -16.17
C ASP A 129 21.75 5.47 -14.68
N THR A 130 22.73 4.86 -14.03
CA THR A 130 22.71 4.54 -12.60
C THR A 130 23.99 5.03 -11.96
N TYR A 131 23.90 5.90 -10.96
CA TYR A 131 25.06 6.41 -10.24
C TYR A 131 25.09 5.86 -8.82
N GLY A 132 26.29 5.53 -8.33
CA GLY A 132 26.42 5.02 -6.97
C GLY A 132 27.85 4.69 -6.57
N PHE A 133 28.00 4.06 -5.41
CA PHE A 133 29.26 3.48 -4.94
C PHE A 133 29.02 2.20 -4.15
N ASN A 134 30.02 1.31 -4.12
CA ASN A 134 30.08 0.10 -3.28
C ASN A 134 28.89 -0.86 -3.41
N HIS A 135 28.23 -0.89 -4.57
CA HIS A 135 27.09 -1.77 -4.87
C HIS A 135 27.35 -3.22 -4.44
N ASN A 136 26.45 -3.75 -3.62
CA ASN A 136 26.41 -5.13 -3.14
C ASN A 136 27.69 -5.55 -2.41
N THR A 137 28.17 -4.69 -1.51
CA THR A 137 29.34 -4.95 -0.66
C THR A 137 29.01 -4.83 0.82
N LYS A 138 29.90 -5.32 1.70
CA LYS A 138 29.77 -5.10 3.15
C LYS A 138 30.10 -3.66 3.60
N HIS A 139 30.46 -2.78 2.67
CA HIS A 139 30.74 -1.37 2.93
C HIS A 139 29.47 -0.55 2.75
N PRO A 140 29.43 0.69 3.29
CA PRO A 140 28.33 1.59 2.97
C PRO A 140 28.20 1.75 1.46
N GLU A 141 26.96 1.71 0.97
CA GLU A 141 26.60 1.83 -0.43
C GLU A 141 25.51 2.88 -0.62
N ALA A 142 25.47 3.43 -1.83
CA ALA A 142 24.37 4.26 -2.28
C ALA A 142 24.20 4.10 -3.79
N GLU A 143 22.96 4.13 -4.24
CA GLU A 143 22.59 4.03 -5.64
C GLU A 143 21.40 4.94 -5.94
N LEU A 144 21.38 5.51 -7.14
CA LEU A 144 20.24 6.20 -7.70
C LEU A 144 20.21 6.00 -9.23
N ASP A 145 19.09 5.54 -9.76
CA ASP A 145 18.92 5.25 -11.19
C ASP A 145 18.04 6.27 -11.94
N GLN A 146 17.98 6.12 -13.27
CA GLN A 146 17.28 7.05 -14.14
C GLN A 146 15.75 6.97 -14.04
N ILE A 147 15.21 5.83 -13.59
CA ILE A 147 13.76 5.63 -13.43
C ILE A 147 13.27 6.08 -12.05
N GLY A 148 14.20 6.37 -11.15
CA GLY A 148 13.97 7.01 -9.88
C GLY A 148 14.12 6.09 -8.68
N PHE A 149 14.61 4.86 -8.83
CA PHE A 149 15.00 4.05 -7.68
C PHE A 149 16.21 4.69 -7.00
N TYR A 150 16.20 4.68 -5.66
CA TYR A 150 17.38 4.98 -4.87
C TYR A 150 17.42 4.18 -3.58
N VAL A 151 18.65 3.91 -3.15
CA VAL A 151 18.95 3.21 -1.89
C VAL A 151 20.23 3.75 -1.28
N VAL A 152 20.29 3.75 0.05
CA VAL A 152 21.52 3.93 0.83
C VAL A 152 21.55 2.91 1.94
N GLN A 153 22.69 2.25 2.11
CA GLN A 153 22.94 1.35 3.23
C GLN A 153 24.20 1.78 3.98
N ALA A 154 24.14 1.78 5.31
CA ALA A 154 25.23 2.23 6.17
C ALA A 154 26.29 1.15 6.47
N GLY A 155 26.19 -0.06 5.89
CA GLY A 155 27.20 -1.12 6.00
C GLY A 155 26.61 -2.53 6.23
N ALA A 156 27.49 -3.46 6.64
CA ALA A 156 27.48 -4.95 6.63
C ALA A 156 26.22 -5.80 6.92
N SER A 157 25.02 -5.24 6.88
CA SER A 157 23.77 -5.97 6.96
C SER A 157 22.87 -5.53 5.80
N ASP A 158 22.43 -6.47 4.98
CA ASP A 158 21.50 -6.27 3.85
C ASP A 158 20.07 -6.00 4.37
N LEU A 159 19.95 -5.05 5.31
CA LEU A 159 18.69 -4.64 5.89
C LEU A 159 18.01 -3.71 4.91
N LEU A 160 17.26 -4.27 3.99
CA LEU A 160 16.36 -3.53 3.12
C LEU A 160 14.94 -3.94 3.46
N CYS A 161 14.00 -3.01 3.44
CA CYS A 161 12.57 -3.31 3.59
C CYS A 161 12.20 -4.01 4.92
N ALA A 162 10.97 -4.52 4.98
CA ALA A 162 10.44 -5.28 6.11
C ALA A 162 10.46 -6.80 5.84
N TYR A 163 11.59 -7.47 6.07
CA TYR A 163 11.69 -8.93 5.95
C TYR A 163 11.51 -9.67 7.28
N GLY A 164 10.88 -10.84 7.24
CA GLY A 164 10.69 -11.67 8.42
C GLY A 164 9.97 -10.91 9.53
N ILE A 165 8.88 -10.24 9.17
CA ILE A 165 8.04 -9.48 10.09
C ILE A 165 7.71 -10.38 11.31
N GLN A 166 7.54 -9.77 12.47
CA GLN A 166 7.14 -10.44 13.70
C GLN A 166 6.01 -9.72 14.40
N LYS A 167 5.94 -8.40 14.20
CA LYS A 167 4.89 -7.55 14.75
C LYS A 167 4.80 -6.24 13.98
N ILE A 168 3.59 -5.73 13.85
CA ILE A 168 3.27 -4.46 13.20
C ILE A 168 2.76 -3.48 14.26
N TYR A 169 3.08 -2.21 14.12
CA TYR A 169 2.64 -1.13 14.99
C TYR A 169 2.22 0.09 14.18
N HIS A 170 1.10 0.69 14.57
CA HIS A 170 0.48 1.84 13.89
C HIS A 170 0.61 3.09 14.76
N PRO A 171 1.66 3.93 14.56
CA PRO A 171 1.87 5.16 15.32
C PRO A 171 0.79 6.22 15.08
N ASP A 172 0.13 6.16 13.93
CA ASP A 172 -0.94 7.03 13.47
C ASP A 172 -2.28 6.79 14.20
N TRP A 173 -2.49 5.61 14.78
CA TRP A 173 -3.72 5.28 15.51
C TRP A 173 -3.86 5.95 16.89
N GLY A 174 -2.90 6.80 17.29
CA GLY A 174 -2.92 7.50 18.58
C GLY A 174 -2.74 6.60 19.81
N ILE A 175 -2.41 5.32 19.63
CA ILE A 175 -2.21 4.35 20.71
C ILE A 175 -0.74 4.36 21.17
N PRO A 176 -0.46 4.31 22.49
CA PRO A 176 0.90 4.16 23.00
C PRO A 176 1.63 2.93 22.43
N LEU A 177 2.71 3.17 21.68
CA LEU A 177 3.51 2.10 21.03
C LEU A 177 4.24 1.19 22.04
N GLY A 178 4.62 1.71 23.20
CA GLY A 178 5.32 0.97 24.24
C GLY A 178 6.78 0.63 23.89
N ASN A 179 7.18 -0.62 24.17
CA ASN A 179 8.55 -1.09 23.98
C ASN A 179 8.57 -2.42 23.22
N CYS A 180 9.67 -2.71 22.55
CA CYS A 180 9.99 -4.02 22.01
C CYS A 180 11.37 -4.48 22.49
N THR A 181 11.75 -5.70 22.14
CA THR A 181 13.11 -6.23 22.33
C THR A 181 13.74 -6.41 20.95
N LEU A 182 14.95 -5.91 20.77
CA LEU A 182 15.77 -6.10 19.57
C LEU A 182 17.13 -6.65 20.01
N ASN A 183 17.50 -7.82 19.51
CA ASN A 183 18.76 -8.51 19.80
C ASN A 183 19.04 -8.62 21.31
N GLY A 184 18.00 -8.98 22.07
CA GLY A 184 18.06 -9.10 23.54
C GLY A 184 18.06 -7.78 24.32
N LYS A 185 17.95 -6.62 23.64
CA LYS A 185 17.93 -5.30 24.29
C LYS A 185 16.56 -4.64 24.18
N LYS A 186 16.11 -4.02 25.27
CA LYS A 186 14.87 -3.25 25.30
C LYS A 186 15.01 -1.99 24.44
N CYS A 187 14.05 -1.76 23.55
CA CYS A 187 13.97 -0.63 22.65
C CYS A 187 12.62 0.10 22.85
N SER A 188 12.64 1.42 22.97
CA SER A 188 11.43 2.24 23.06
C SER A 188 10.94 2.58 21.65
N LEU A 189 9.76 2.05 21.30
CA LEU A 189 9.17 2.26 19.97
C LEU A 189 8.83 3.74 19.75
N THR A 190 8.30 4.43 20.77
CA THR A 190 8.02 5.88 20.71
C THR A 190 9.27 6.70 20.38
N LYS A 191 10.42 6.39 20.99
CA LYS A 191 11.67 7.12 20.71
C LYS A 191 12.18 6.85 19.29
N GLN A 192 12.02 5.62 18.80
CA GLN A 192 12.43 5.27 17.43
C GLN A 192 11.51 5.93 16.39
N TYR A 193 10.19 5.84 16.60
CA TYR A 193 9.19 6.57 15.82
C TYR A 193 9.52 8.06 15.73
N GLN A 194 9.68 8.75 16.87
CA GLN A 194 9.99 10.18 16.89
C GLN A 194 11.30 10.51 16.19
N TYR A 195 12.30 9.64 16.28
CA TYR A 195 13.56 9.84 15.57
C TYR A 195 13.37 9.77 14.05
N VAL A 196 12.70 8.72 13.55
CA VAL A 196 12.46 8.52 12.11
C VAL A 196 11.52 9.59 11.55
N GLU A 197 10.43 9.90 12.26
CA GLU A 197 9.47 10.96 11.94
C GLU A 197 10.18 12.31 11.75
N ASN A 198 10.97 12.73 12.74
CA ASN A 198 11.69 14.00 12.66
C ASN A 198 12.76 14.00 11.57
N TRP A 199 13.43 12.87 11.36
CA TRP A 199 14.40 12.72 10.28
C TRP A 199 13.72 12.83 8.91
N ALA A 200 12.57 12.17 8.71
CA ALA A 200 11.84 12.15 7.46
C ALA A 200 11.26 13.53 7.12
N LYS A 201 10.64 14.21 8.08
CA LYS A 201 10.17 15.61 7.89
C LYS A 201 11.27 16.57 7.47
N LYS A 202 12.48 16.37 7.99
CA LYS A 202 13.63 17.22 7.69
C LYS A 202 14.29 16.89 6.35
N ASN A 203 14.33 15.62 5.97
CA ASN A 203 15.21 15.14 4.89
C ASN A 203 14.51 14.36 3.78
N GLY A 204 13.23 14.00 3.92
CA GLY A 204 12.51 13.11 3.00
C GLY A 204 12.41 13.66 1.57
N ASN A 205 12.36 14.99 1.43
CA ASN A 205 12.34 15.65 0.12
C ASN A 205 13.73 15.93 -0.46
N VAL A 206 14.82 15.35 0.07
CA VAL A 206 16.17 15.65 -0.45
C VAL A 206 16.34 15.29 -1.93
N ILE A 207 15.64 14.24 -2.39
CA ILE A 207 15.60 13.81 -3.79
C ILE A 207 14.25 14.15 -4.43
N GLU A 208 13.14 13.90 -3.73
CA GLU A 208 11.80 13.99 -4.28
C GLU A 208 11.07 15.26 -3.82
N ASN A 209 11.15 16.30 -4.64
CA ASN A 209 10.66 17.64 -4.27
C ASN A 209 9.15 17.86 -4.49
N MET A 210 8.42 16.90 -5.05
CA MET A 210 6.97 17.08 -5.30
C MET A 210 6.13 16.95 -4.03
N TYR A 211 6.67 16.31 -2.99
CA TYR A 211 5.99 16.05 -1.73
C TYR A 211 6.22 17.19 -0.73
N ASP A 212 5.20 17.54 0.04
CA ASP A 212 5.24 18.64 1.01
C ASP A 212 5.42 18.18 2.47
N ASP A 213 5.12 16.93 2.79
CA ASP A 213 5.36 16.35 4.12
C ASP A 213 5.65 14.84 4.06
N PHE A 214 6.16 14.31 5.17
CA PHE A 214 6.54 12.91 5.34
C PHE A 214 6.22 12.44 6.75
N HIS A 215 5.47 11.34 6.87
CA HIS A 215 5.05 10.81 8.16
C HIS A 215 5.21 9.29 8.22
N VAL A 216 5.69 8.78 9.34
CA VAL A 216 5.71 7.33 9.60
C VAL A 216 4.26 6.85 9.76
N LYS A 217 3.78 6.02 8.83
CA LYS A 217 2.46 5.38 8.90
C LYS A 217 2.54 4.03 9.59
N THR A 218 3.65 3.29 9.43
CA THR A 218 3.75 1.97 10.08
C THR A 218 5.17 1.58 10.45
N ILE A 219 5.28 0.80 11.53
CA ILE A 219 6.52 0.25 12.06
C ILE A 219 6.42 -1.27 12.09
N TYR A 220 7.43 -1.93 11.55
CA TYR A 220 7.57 -3.38 11.56
C TYR A 220 8.70 -3.76 12.52
N LYS A 221 8.43 -4.70 13.42
CA LYS A 221 9.50 -5.48 14.07
C LYS A 221 9.83 -6.65 13.15
N CYS A 222 11.07 -6.71 12.71
CA CYS A 222 11.55 -7.68 11.74
C CYS A 222 12.65 -8.56 12.34
N LYS A 223 12.78 -9.78 11.82
CA LYS A 223 13.90 -10.68 12.06
C LYS A 223 14.29 -11.39 10.77
N SER A 224 15.44 -10.99 10.22
CA SER A 224 16.06 -11.64 9.05
C SER A 224 17.51 -11.95 9.34
N ASP A 225 18.02 -13.09 8.85
CA ASP A 225 19.42 -13.51 8.98
C ASP A 225 20.00 -13.41 10.41
N GLY A 226 19.15 -13.69 11.40
CA GLY A 226 19.50 -13.64 12.81
C GLY A 226 19.56 -12.24 13.43
N ILE A 227 19.29 -11.18 12.67
CA ILE A 227 19.26 -9.79 13.11
C ILE A 227 17.81 -9.36 13.36
N GLU A 228 17.51 -8.86 14.56
CA GLU A 228 16.26 -8.14 14.82
C GLU A 228 16.44 -6.63 14.57
N TYR A 229 15.50 -6.04 13.85
CA TYR A 229 15.52 -4.63 13.47
C TYR A 229 14.10 -4.05 13.39
N LEU A 230 14.02 -2.73 13.20
CA LEU A 230 12.76 -2.04 12.89
C LEU A 230 12.80 -1.53 11.46
N SER A 231 11.77 -1.84 10.68
CA SER A 231 11.48 -1.19 9.40
C SER A 231 10.35 -0.19 9.58
N PHE A 232 10.36 0.89 8.81
CA PHE A 232 9.40 1.98 8.88
C PHE A 232 8.93 2.33 7.48
N ASP A 233 7.62 2.32 7.27
CA ASP A 233 7.00 2.90 6.09
C ASP A 233 6.65 4.35 6.40
N VAL A 234 7.28 5.25 5.66
CA VAL A 234 7.07 6.68 5.72
C VAL A 234 6.29 7.10 4.48
N CYS A 235 5.03 7.48 4.68
CA CYS A 235 4.16 7.99 3.64
C CYS A 235 4.63 9.38 3.20
N LYS A 236 4.59 9.61 1.89
CA LYS A 236 4.88 10.89 1.26
C LYS A 236 3.56 11.63 1.06
N TYR A 237 3.51 12.92 1.36
CA TYR A 237 2.27 13.71 1.29
C TYR A 237 2.31 14.70 0.14
N TYR A 238 1.14 14.96 -0.44
CA TYR A 238 0.92 16.08 -1.33
C TYR A 238 -0.39 16.77 -0.94
N LYS A 239 -0.30 18.02 -0.48
CA LYS A 239 -1.44 18.85 -0.10
C LYS A 239 -2.31 18.25 1.00
N GLY A 240 -1.64 17.63 1.98
CA GLY A 240 -2.28 17.00 3.13
C GLY A 240 -2.89 15.63 2.82
N ILE A 241 -2.59 15.03 1.66
CA ILE A 241 -3.04 13.67 1.32
C ILE A 241 -1.81 12.76 1.20
N PRO A 242 -1.72 11.66 1.97
CA PRO A 242 -0.67 10.66 1.81
C PRO A 242 -0.83 9.91 0.47
N PHE A 243 0.28 9.50 -0.12
CA PHE A 243 0.25 8.43 -1.11
C PHE A 243 0.14 7.07 -0.43
N ASP A 244 -0.47 6.11 -1.15
CA ASP A 244 -0.76 4.76 -0.65
C ASP A 244 0.52 4.03 -0.22
N ASP A 245 0.41 3.27 0.87
CA ASP A 245 1.43 2.38 1.43
C ASP A 245 1.19 0.90 1.03
N ILE A 246 0.10 0.61 0.32
CA ILE A 246 -0.28 -0.75 -0.07
C ILE A 246 -0.01 -1.00 -1.55
N TRP A 247 0.69 -2.09 -1.87
CA TRP A 247 0.74 -2.63 -3.22
C TRP A 247 -0.51 -3.46 -3.52
N PHE A 248 -1.16 -3.24 -4.66
CA PHE A 248 -2.19 -4.13 -5.17
C PHE A 248 -2.28 -4.10 -6.70
N SER A 249 -2.83 -5.16 -7.27
CA SER A 249 -3.11 -5.23 -8.70
C SER A 249 -4.53 -5.75 -8.91
N PRO A 250 -5.26 -5.24 -9.93
CA PRO A 250 -6.49 -5.89 -10.34
C PRO A 250 -6.19 -7.30 -10.86
N GLU A 251 -7.11 -8.26 -10.69
CA GLU A 251 -6.97 -9.60 -11.30
C GLU A 251 -6.79 -9.46 -12.83
N GLN A 252 -5.58 -9.69 -13.33
CA GLN A 252 -5.30 -9.64 -14.76
C GLN A 252 -5.59 -11.00 -15.41
N ARG A 253 -6.65 -11.08 -16.22
CA ARG A 253 -6.86 -12.22 -17.12
C ARG A 253 -6.16 -11.96 -18.46
N ASN A 254 -5.02 -12.61 -18.68
CA ASN A 254 -4.41 -12.82 -20.00
C ASN A 254 -4.27 -11.57 -20.91
N SER A 255 -3.90 -10.41 -20.36
CA SER A 255 -3.60 -9.20 -21.16
C SER A 255 -2.10 -8.94 -21.25
N ILE A 256 -1.65 -8.44 -22.41
CA ILE A 256 -0.29 -7.89 -22.60
C ILE A 256 -0.11 -6.55 -21.89
N ASP A 257 -1.22 -5.83 -21.69
CA ASP A 257 -1.27 -4.60 -20.91
C ASP A 257 -1.40 -4.95 -19.42
N THR A 258 -0.60 -4.30 -18.59
CA THR A 258 -0.58 -4.53 -17.14
C THR A 258 -0.98 -3.24 -16.41
N ILE A 259 -1.83 -3.40 -15.40
CA ILE A 259 -2.19 -2.34 -14.45
C ILE A 259 -1.72 -2.80 -13.07
N SER A 260 -0.99 -1.94 -12.37
CA SER A 260 -0.59 -2.14 -10.98
C SER A 260 -0.73 -0.85 -10.19
N TYR A 261 -0.88 -0.99 -8.88
CA TYR A 261 -0.95 0.12 -7.94
C TYR A 261 0.21 0.01 -6.95
N PRO A 262 1.39 0.55 -7.31
CA PRO A 262 2.53 0.52 -6.42
C PRO A 262 2.30 1.44 -5.20
N PRO A 263 2.81 1.06 -4.01
CA PRO A 263 2.89 1.96 -2.88
C PRO A 263 3.90 3.05 -3.20
N ASN A 264 3.83 4.19 -2.53
CA ASN A 264 4.76 5.30 -2.70
C ASN A 264 5.24 5.82 -1.35
N VAL A 265 6.13 5.04 -0.75
CA VAL A 265 6.69 5.25 0.58
C VAL A 265 8.21 5.36 0.54
N LEU A 266 8.76 5.95 1.59
CA LEU A 266 10.16 5.77 1.98
C LEU A 266 10.23 4.63 2.99
N GLU A 267 11.07 3.65 2.71
CA GLU A 267 11.34 2.56 3.64
C GLU A 267 12.65 2.84 4.36
N ILE A 268 12.60 2.83 5.68
CA ILE A 268 13.74 3.15 6.54
C ILE A 268 13.96 2.01 7.52
N CYS A 269 15.22 1.59 7.74
CA CYS A 269 15.53 0.61 8.78
C CYS A 269 16.42 1.18 9.90
N THR A 270 16.18 0.71 11.12
CA THR A 270 17.01 1.02 12.31
C THR A 270 17.28 -0.24 13.15
N LEU A 271 18.39 -0.21 13.89
CA LEU A 271 18.76 -1.26 14.86
C LEU A 271 18.40 -0.88 16.32
N GLY A 272 17.31 -0.14 16.51
CA GLY A 272 16.84 0.29 17.85
C GLY A 272 17.68 1.41 18.47
N LYS A 273 18.35 2.20 17.64
CA LYS A 273 19.16 3.36 18.01
C LYS A 273 18.78 4.53 17.11
N PRO A 274 18.99 5.79 17.52
CA PRO A 274 18.74 6.97 16.68
C PRO A 274 19.79 7.07 15.56
N LYS A 275 19.74 6.13 14.63
CA LYS A 275 20.60 5.99 13.46
C LYS A 275 19.82 5.28 12.36
N ILE A 276 19.86 5.84 11.16
CA ILE A 276 19.35 5.21 9.95
C ILE A 276 20.39 4.19 9.50
N GLU A 277 20.01 2.93 9.37
CA GLU A 277 20.89 1.86 8.90
C GLU A 277 20.73 1.65 7.40
N SER A 278 19.52 1.85 6.88
CA SER A 278 19.26 1.89 5.45
C SER A 278 18.04 2.75 5.15
N LEU A 279 17.97 3.17 3.90
CA LEU A 279 16.85 3.87 3.31
C LEU A 279 16.72 3.48 1.84
N ARG A 280 15.49 3.25 1.38
CA ARG A 280 15.15 3.14 -0.03
C ARG A 280 13.78 3.75 -0.32
N ASN A 281 13.52 4.06 -1.58
CA ASN A 281 12.15 4.24 -2.03
C ASN A 281 11.56 2.94 -2.60
N ASN A 282 10.26 2.99 -2.88
CA ASN A 282 9.42 2.01 -3.54
C ASN A 282 9.78 1.75 -5.04
N ASN A 283 11.06 1.78 -5.42
CA ASN A 283 11.60 1.61 -6.78
C ASN A 283 11.30 2.70 -7.81
N TYR A 284 10.44 3.66 -7.48
CA TYR A 284 10.08 4.73 -8.40
C TYR A 284 10.08 6.07 -7.71
N SER A 285 10.50 7.09 -8.46
CA SER A 285 10.25 8.49 -8.12
C SER A 285 9.35 9.11 -9.17
N TYR A 286 8.61 10.12 -8.74
CA TYR A 286 7.64 10.80 -9.57
C TYR A 286 7.85 12.31 -9.53
N THR A 287 7.46 12.97 -10.62
CA THR A 287 7.20 14.40 -10.67
C THR A 287 5.82 14.62 -11.28
N ILE A 288 5.20 15.76 -10.94
CA ILE A 288 3.88 16.09 -11.46
C ILE A 288 4.02 16.71 -12.84
N LYS A 289 3.46 16.04 -13.85
CA LYS A 289 3.37 16.54 -15.23
C LYS A 289 2.17 17.47 -15.41
N LYS A 290 1.01 17.08 -14.87
CA LYS A 290 -0.24 17.85 -14.96
C LYS A 290 -1.07 17.65 -13.69
N LYS A 291 -1.80 18.68 -13.30
CA LYS A 291 -2.74 18.70 -12.17
C LYS A 291 -4.13 19.05 -12.68
N GLU A 292 -5.13 18.33 -12.21
CA GLU A 292 -6.55 18.59 -12.49
C GLU A 292 -7.27 18.80 -11.14
N PRO A 293 -7.51 20.05 -10.71
CA PRO A 293 -8.13 20.33 -9.41
C PRO A 293 -9.61 19.93 -9.37
N HIS A 294 -10.07 19.41 -8.22
CA HIS A 294 -11.45 18.97 -7.99
C HIS A 294 -12.03 19.46 -6.65
N ASN A 295 -11.60 20.62 -6.15
CA ASN A 295 -11.91 21.09 -4.79
C ASN A 295 -13.39 21.40 -4.51
N ASP A 296 -14.26 21.44 -5.51
CA ASP A 296 -15.66 21.87 -5.40
C ASP A 296 -16.66 20.71 -5.56
N LYS A 297 -16.21 19.56 -6.07
CA LYS A 297 -17.07 18.42 -6.38
C LYS A 297 -16.39 17.10 -6.02
N LEU A 298 -16.57 16.70 -4.77
CA LEU A 298 -15.98 15.50 -4.18
C LEU A 298 -17.02 14.65 -3.46
N ILE A 299 -16.75 13.36 -3.39
CA ILE A 299 -17.43 12.45 -2.48
C ILE A 299 -16.95 12.74 -1.05
N GLY A 300 -17.84 13.23 -0.18
CA GLY A 300 -17.53 13.44 1.24
C GLY A 300 -17.66 12.17 2.08
N LEU A 301 -17.19 12.21 3.34
CA LEU A 301 -17.15 11.06 4.24
C LEU A 301 -18.51 10.37 4.41
N LYS A 302 -19.58 11.14 4.64
CA LYS A 302 -20.96 10.61 4.76
C LYS A 302 -21.33 9.73 3.57
N ARG A 303 -20.99 10.17 2.35
CA ARG A 303 -21.29 9.45 1.13
C ARG A 303 -20.37 8.24 0.94
N ALA A 304 -19.09 8.39 1.24
CA ALA A 304 -18.12 7.30 1.20
C ALA A 304 -18.55 6.14 2.10
N LEU A 305 -19.01 6.44 3.33
CA LEU A 305 -19.54 5.47 4.28
C LEU A 305 -20.76 4.72 3.71
N ALA A 306 -21.72 5.43 3.14
CA ALA A 306 -22.91 4.80 2.54
C ALA A 306 -22.56 3.89 1.35
N LEU A 307 -21.61 4.31 0.51
CA LEU A 307 -21.13 3.54 -0.63
C LEU A 307 -20.39 2.27 -0.18
N ALA A 308 -19.49 2.38 0.82
CA ALA A 308 -18.80 1.25 1.41
C ALA A 308 -19.79 0.26 2.04
N GLU A 309 -20.76 0.76 2.82
CA GLU A 309 -21.76 -0.07 3.48
C GLU A 309 -22.63 -0.87 2.51
N SER A 310 -23.03 -0.24 1.40
CA SER A 310 -23.82 -0.87 0.35
C SER A 310 -23.01 -1.96 -0.38
N HIS A 311 -21.74 -1.68 -0.67
CA HIS A 311 -20.83 -2.64 -1.31
C HIS A 311 -20.58 -3.88 -0.44
N MET A 312 -20.55 -3.71 0.89
CA MET A 312 -20.35 -4.78 1.88
C MET A 312 -21.63 -5.55 2.25
N SER A 313 -22.71 -5.43 1.48
CA SER A 313 -23.92 -6.22 1.72
C SER A 313 -23.69 -7.73 1.49
N GLY A 314 -24.35 -8.59 2.26
CA GLY A 314 -24.55 -9.99 1.84
C GLY A 314 -24.25 -11.11 2.85
N THR A 315 -23.35 -10.99 3.83
CA THR A 315 -23.00 -12.18 4.65
C THR A 315 -22.54 -11.95 6.10
N HIS A 316 -21.82 -10.88 6.44
CA HIS A 316 -21.41 -10.54 7.81
C HIS A 316 -21.02 -9.07 7.94
N LYS A 317 -20.96 -8.52 9.17
CA LYS A 317 -20.38 -7.18 9.40
C LYS A 317 -18.87 -7.22 9.17
N TYR A 318 -18.34 -6.19 8.52
CA TYR A 318 -16.90 -6.01 8.33
C TYR A 318 -16.33 -5.09 9.41
N ASN A 319 -15.19 -5.49 10.00
CA ASN A 319 -14.45 -4.64 10.91
C ASN A 319 -13.53 -3.71 10.11
N ILE A 320 -13.82 -2.43 10.15
CA ILE A 320 -13.02 -1.37 9.52
C ILE A 320 -12.04 -0.87 10.58
N VAL A 321 -10.77 -1.20 10.39
CA VAL A 321 -9.70 -0.85 11.33
C VAL A 321 -9.16 0.55 11.10
N ASP A 322 -9.29 1.06 9.87
CA ASP A 322 -8.87 2.40 9.50
C ASP A 322 -9.69 2.93 8.31
N ILE A 323 -9.80 4.26 8.20
CA ILE A 323 -10.34 4.95 7.04
C ILE A 323 -9.38 6.07 6.67
N ASP A 324 -8.78 5.99 5.48
CA ASP A 324 -7.84 6.99 4.98
C ASP A 324 -8.40 7.75 3.78
N ILE A 325 -8.00 9.02 3.64
CA ILE A 325 -7.95 9.69 2.33
C ILE A 325 -6.53 9.50 1.81
N LYS A 326 -6.36 8.93 0.61
CA LYS A 326 -5.02 8.70 0.03
C LYS A 326 -4.99 8.83 -1.48
N TYR A 327 -3.79 9.05 -2.03
CA TYR A 327 -3.52 8.93 -3.46
C TYR A 327 -3.09 7.51 -3.81
N THR A 328 -3.88 6.83 -4.66
CA THR A 328 -3.44 5.59 -5.32
C THR A 328 -2.79 5.93 -6.64
N ILE A 329 -1.59 5.40 -6.90
CA ILE A 329 -0.94 5.57 -8.20
C ILE A 329 -1.34 4.41 -9.08
N CYS A 330 -2.09 4.67 -10.14
CA CYS A 330 -2.31 3.70 -11.20
C CYS A 330 -1.13 3.74 -12.16
N GLN A 331 -0.35 2.67 -12.21
CA GLN A 331 0.64 2.42 -13.26
C GLN A 331 -0.01 1.57 -14.35
N ALA A 332 -0.19 2.15 -15.54
CA ALA A 332 -0.70 1.43 -16.70
C ALA A 332 0.40 1.28 -17.76
N THR A 333 0.70 0.03 -18.08
CA THR A 333 1.61 -0.36 -19.16
C THR A 333 0.79 -0.70 -20.40
N LYS A 334 1.10 -0.05 -21.51
CA LYS A 334 0.47 -0.29 -22.80
C LYS A 334 1.51 -0.75 -23.81
N THR A 335 1.30 -1.92 -24.40
CA THR A 335 2.11 -2.40 -25.52
C THR A 335 1.46 -2.01 -26.85
N THR A 336 2.23 -1.32 -27.69
CA THR A 336 1.86 -0.97 -29.06
C THR A 336 2.90 -1.53 -30.03
N TYR A 337 2.57 -1.66 -31.30
CA TYR A 337 3.50 -2.09 -32.33
C TYR A 337 3.68 -0.97 -33.34
N THR A 338 4.93 -0.66 -33.70
CA THR A 338 5.25 0.26 -34.80
C THR A 338 4.91 -0.40 -36.14
N ASP A 339 4.89 0.40 -37.22
CA ASP A 339 4.57 -0.07 -38.57
C ASP A 339 5.53 -1.17 -39.08
N ASP A 340 6.75 -1.26 -38.53
CA ASP A 340 7.74 -2.32 -38.79
C ASP A 340 7.63 -3.53 -37.85
N GLY A 341 6.55 -3.61 -37.05
CA GLY A 341 6.26 -4.71 -36.14
C GLY A 341 7.08 -4.71 -34.85
N LYS A 342 7.87 -3.65 -34.56
CA LYS A 342 8.60 -3.57 -33.30
C LYS A 342 7.69 -3.19 -32.16
N GLU A 343 7.88 -3.86 -31.03
CA GLU A 343 7.16 -3.56 -29.81
C GLU A 343 7.59 -2.20 -29.25
N LYS A 344 6.59 -1.42 -28.82
CA LYS A 344 6.73 -0.15 -28.13
C LYS A 344 5.88 -0.17 -26.88
N ILE A 345 6.54 -0.23 -25.74
CA ILE A 345 5.94 -0.17 -24.41
C ILE A 345 5.83 1.30 -23.98
N THR A 346 4.65 1.70 -23.54
CA THR A 346 4.39 3.02 -22.93
C THR A 346 3.88 2.82 -21.52
N ILE A 347 4.52 3.45 -20.54
CA ILE A 347 4.07 3.44 -19.15
C ILE A 347 3.47 4.81 -18.83
N SER A 348 2.32 4.80 -18.16
CA SER A 348 1.64 6.01 -17.67
C SER A 348 1.33 5.88 -16.19
N TYR A 349 1.36 7.00 -15.49
CA TYR A 349 1.16 7.07 -14.05
C TYR A 349 0.11 8.15 -13.75
N GLU A 350 -1.01 7.74 -13.15
CA GLU A 350 -2.04 8.67 -12.69
C GLU A 350 -2.28 8.43 -11.20
N ALA A 351 -2.13 9.48 -10.38
CA ALA A 351 -2.51 9.42 -8.98
C ALA A 351 -3.93 9.95 -8.79
N ARG A 352 -4.79 9.13 -8.21
CA ARG A 352 -6.19 9.47 -7.94
C ARG A 352 -6.49 9.48 -6.45
N PRO A 353 -7.24 10.47 -5.94
CA PRO A 353 -7.61 10.54 -4.54
C PRO A 353 -8.77 9.58 -4.27
N VAL A 354 -8.64 8.76 -3.23
CA VAL A 354 -9.64 7.77 -2.82
C VAL A 354 -9.92 7.85 -1.33
N TRP A 355 -11.14 7.49 -0.94
CA TRP A 355 -11.42 7.00 0.40
C TRP A 355 -11.06 5.52 0.47
N SER A 356 -10.32 5.12 1.49
CA SER A 356 -9.86 3.75 1.68
C SER A 356 -10.35 3.19 3.00
N PHE A 357 -11.27 2.23 2.94
CA PHE A 357 -11.80 1.52 4.10
C PHE A 357 -10.97 0.25 4.32
N ILE A 358 -10.08 0.27 5.30
CA ILE A 358 -9.13 -0.81 5.55
C ILE A 358 -9.77 -1.82 6.50
N MET A 359 -9.75 -3.09 6.10
CA MET A 359 -10.28 -4.22 6.86
C MET A 359 -9.15 -5.07 7.43
N ASP A 360 -9.41 -5.63 8.61
CA ASP A 360 -8.49 -6.60 9.24
C ASP A 360 -8.51 -7.93 8.47
N ASN A 361 -7.36 -8.37 7.94
CA ASN A 361 -7.24 -9.65 7.23
C ASN A 361 -6.42 -10.68 8.04
N LYS A 362 -6.91 -11.03 9.23
CA LYS A 362 -6.27 -12.04 10.11
C LYS A 362 -6.19 -13.43 9.48
N GLU A 363 -7.04 -13.75 8.50
CA GLU A 363 -7.18 -15.11 7.94
C GLU A 363 -6.08 -15.50 6.94
N HIS A 364 -5.39 -14.52 6.32
CA HIS A 364 -4.33 -14.76 5.33
C HIS A 364 -2.92 -14.46 5.84
N GLN A 365 -2.74 -14.26 7.15
CA GLN A 365 -1.40 -14.14 7.74
C GLN A 365 -0.72 -15.51 7.76
N THR A 366 0.21 -15.75 6.83
CA THR A 366 1.09 -16.92 6.84
C THR A 366 2.46 -16.56 7.40
N LYS A 367 3.35 -17.55 7.52
CA LYS A 367 4.73 -17.33 8.00
C LYS A 367 5.52 -16.36 7.10
N ASN A 368 5.17 -16.31 5.81
CA ASN A 368 5.80 -15.49 4.78
C ASN A 368 4.94 -14.25 4.46
N VAL A 369 3.62 -14.39 4.47
CA VAL A 369 2.67 -13.29 4.24
C VAL A 369 2.20 -12.75 5.58
N GLN A 370 2.86 -11.72 6.12
CA GLN A 370 2.48 -11.19 7.43
C GLN A 370 1.66 -9.90 7.37
N TRP A 371 1.44 -9.36 6.18
CA TRP A 371 0.66 -8.16 5.97
C TRP A 371 -0.10 -8.27 4.65
N SER A 372 -1.17 -9.06 4.66
CA SER A 372 -2.23 -8.91 3.67
C SER A 372 -3.27 -7.92 4.24
N ARG A 373 -3.70 -6.94 3.46
CA ARG A 373 -4.83 -6.04 3.77
C ARG A 373 -5.95 -6.29 2.77
N LYS A 374 -7.18 -6.33 3.26
CA LYS A 374 -8.39 -6.20 2.42
C LYS A 374 -8.88 -4.77 2.59
N PHE A 375 -9.28 -4.13 1.50
CA PHE A 375 -9.75 -2.74 1.59
C PHE A 375 -10.71 -2.43 0.45
N ILE A 376 -11.54 -1.41 0.69
CA ILE A 376 -12.40 -0.83 -0.35
C ILE A 376 -11.89 0.56 -0.64
N ASN A 377 -11.58 0.82 -1.92
CA ASN A 377 -11.31 2.15 -2.41
C ASN A 377 -12.57 2.74 -3.05
N ILE A 378 -12.84 4.00 -2.73
CA ILE A 378 -13.89 4.79 -3.34
C ILE A 378 -13.25 6.02 -3.97
N ASP A 379 -13.29 6.10 -5.29
CA ASP A 379 -12.77 7.26 -6.03
C ASP A 379 -13.51 8.54 -5.60
N MET A 380 -12.77 9.53 -5.09
CA MET A 380 -13.36 10.75 -4.53
C MET A 380 -14.03 11.63 -5.58
N ILE A 381 -13.76 11.42 -6.87
CA ILE A 381 -14.28 12.23 -7.97
C ILE A 381 -15.54 11.61 -8.57
N THR A 382 -15.53 10.29 -8.74
CA THR A 382 -16.55 9.52 -9.48
C THR A 382 -17.44 8.69 -8.58
N GLY A 383 -17.04 8.44 -7.33
CA GLY A 383 -17.74 7.53 -6.41
C GLY A 383 -17.65 6.06 -6.80
N LYS A 384 -16.78 5.70 -7.76
CA LYS A 384 -16.54 4.30 -8.14
C LYS A 384 -15.98 3.54 -6.94
N VAL A 385 -16.63 2.43 -6.60
CA VAL A 385 -16.24 1.55 -5.48
C VAL A 385 -15.54 0.32 -6.03
N GLU A 386 -14.35 0.04 -5.52
CA GLU A 386 -13.57 -1.15 -5.86
C GLU A 386 -13.09 -1.85 -4.60
N TYR A 387 -13.28 -3.17 -4.54
CA TYR A 387 -12.71 -4.02 -3.51
C TYR A 387 -11.33 -4.51 -3.97
N HIS A 388 -10.38 -4.50 -3.05
CA HIS A 388 -9.01 -4.94 -3.29
C HIS A 388 -8.51 -5.82 -2.15
N GLU A 389 -7.57 -6.67 -2.49
CA GLU A 389 -6.69 -7.36 -1.56
C GLU A 389 -5.26 -6.99 -1.95
N SER A 390 -4.40 -6.73 -0.97
CA SER A 390 -3.01 -6.40 -1.23
C SER A 390 -2.28 -7.58 -1.89
N ASP A 391 -1.42 -7.29 -2.85
CA ASP A 391 -0.51 -8.31 -3.36
C ASP A 391 0.59 -8.54 -2.31
N ASN A 392 0.98 -9.80 -2.11
CA ASN A 392 2.10 -10.12 -1.25
C ASN A 392 3.36 -10.20 -2.12
N TRP A 393 4.37 -9.42 -1.77
CA TRP A 393 5.67 -9.55 -2.41
C TRP A 393 6.48 -10.60 -1.65
N ASP A 394 6.23 -11.87 -1.94
CA ASP A 394 7.04 -13.00 -1.42
C ASP A 394 6.83 -14.31 -2.20
N ASP A 395 6.51 -14.24 -3.50
CA ASP A 395 6.57 -15.39 -4.44
C ASP A 395 7.77 -15.27 -5.39
#